data_AF-A0A8X8DG31-F1
#
_entry.id   AF-A0A8X8DG31-F1
#
_cell.length_a   1.000
_cell.length_b   1.000
_cell.length_c   1.000
_cell.angle_alpha   90.00
_cell.angle_beta   90.00
_cell.angle_gamma   90.00
#
_symmetry.space_group_name_H-M   'P 1'
#
loop_
_entity.id
_entity.type
_entity.pdbx_description
1 polymer ?
#
loop_
_entity_poly.entity_id
_entity_poly.type
_entity_poly.pdbx_seq_one_letter_code
_entity_poly.pdbx_strand_id
1 'polypeptide(L)'
;MHEVRRRPAKSDVSMDTHAGELTLKPYHRHHHDHRDLQPPTSVKASDALPLPLYLTNGLFFGLFFSVAYFLLHRWREKIRNSTPLHIITFPEIAGVVCLAASFIYLLGFFGIGVVQSFISRGFHDSWDVEEDNNVMIKKNGGGCTPAESLACTLAPVSRERVVAPTIQEPFLSGDDEEVIKGVVSGTIPSYSLESKLGDCKRAAAIRREALQRMTGRSMEGLPLEGFDYESILGQCCEMPVGFVQIPVGIAGPLLLNGTEYMVPIATTEGCLVASTNRGCKAIYASGGASSMVLKDAMTRAPVVRFGTAKRAAELKFFVEDPANFDTLSVAFNRSSRFGRLQDIKCAVAGKNLYMRFSCSTGDAMGMNMVSKGVQNVLDYLQTDFPDMDIIGISGKPSAVLHNFHFWIHYRVMYTVNDSVFSICILSSSGNFCSDKKPAAVNWIEGRGKSVVCEAIIKEEVVQKVLKTNIDTLVELNMLKNLAGSAMAGALGGFNAHASNIVTAVYIATGQDPAQNVESSHCITMMEAVNDGKDLHISVTMPSIEVGTVGGGTQLASQSACLNLLGVKGASKDSPGSNSRLLAAIVAGSVLAGELSLMSAIAAGQLVKSHMKYNRSSKDVSKIAS
;
A
#
# COMPACT_ATOMS: atom_id res chain seq x y z
N MET A 1 -9.53 -31.56 69.84
CA MET A 1 -10.56 -32.53 70.28
C MET A 1 -11.30 -32.98 69.03
N HIS A 2 -10.86 -34.00 68.29
CA HIS A 2 -10.75 -35.44 68.57
C HIS A 2 -12.06 -36.13 68.97
N GLU A 3 -12.63 -36.87 68.01
CA GLU A 3 -13.24 -38.22 68.09
C GLU A 3 -13.50 -38.63 66.62
N VAL A 4 -12.94 -39.64 65.95
CA VAL A 4 -12.43 -41.00 66.21
C VAL A 4 -13.50 -42.10 66.32
N ARG A 5 -13.55 -42.89 65.22
CA ARG A 5 -13.80 -44.34 65.04
C ARG A 5 -15.24 -44.85 64.80
N ARG A 6 -15.47 -45.44 63.61
CA ARG A 6 -15.31 -46.89 63.28
C ARG A 6 -15.55 -47.21 61.78
N ARG A 7 -14.76 -48.16 61.25
CA ARG A 7 -14.85 -48.91 59.95
C ARG A 7 -15.85 -50.10 60.06
N PRO A 8 -16.16 -50.95 59.04
CA PRO A 8 -15.47 -51.29 57.76
C PRO A 8 -16.42 -51.30 56.51
N ALA A 9 -16.12 -51.69 55.25
CA ALA A 9 -15.16 -52.65 54.65
C ALA A 9 -14.88 -52.41 53.12
N LYS A 10 -13.63 -52.76 52.70
CA LYS A 10 -13.09 -53.43 51.47
C LYS A 10 -13.78 -53.23 50.10
N SER A 11 -13.17 -52.76 48.99
CA SER A 11 -11.90 -53.08 48.28
C SER A 11 -11.89 -54.52 47.72
N ASP A 12 -11.48 -54.87 46.49
CA ASP A 12 -10.58 -54.24 45.51
C ASP A 12 -10.42 -55.18 44.27
N VAL A 13 -9.77 -54.70 43.18
CA VAL A 13 -8.82 -55.45 42.29
C VAL A 13 -9.42 -56.46 41.25
N SER A 14 -8.87 -56.73 40.05
CA SER A 14 -7.89 -56.15 39.09
C SER A 14 -7.70 -57.14 37.91
N MET A 15 -7.09 -56.70 36.78
CA MET A 15 -6.19 -57.43 35.84
C MET A 15 -6.61 -58.79 35.20
N ASP A 16 -6.50 -58.93 33.88
CA ASP A 16 -5.37 -59.63 33.26
C ASP A 16 -5.43 -59.82 31.72
N THR A 17 -4.23 -60.05 31.20
CA THR A 17 -3.74 -60.34 29.84
C THR A 17 -4.01 -61.74 29.27
N HIS A 18 -3.84 -61.84 27.95
CA HIS A 18 -3.34 -62.99 27.13
C HIS A 18 -4.21 -64.25 26.83
N ALA A 19 -4.41 -64.44 25.52
CA ALA A 19 -4.14 -65.62 24.66
C ALA A 19 -4.66 -67.04 25.02
N GLY A 20 -5.29 -67.70 24.02
CA GLY A 20 -5.60 -69.14 23.94
C GLY A 20 -6.85 -69.39 23.07
N GLU A 21 -6.77 -69.60 21.75
CA GLU A 21 -6.53 -70.91 21.07
C GLU A 21 -7.73 -71.88 21.28
N LEU A 22 -8.52 -72.34 20.30
CA LEU A 22 -8.33 -73.25 19.15
C LEU A 22 -9.70 -73.27 18.40
N THR A 23 -9.89 -73.53 17.10
CA THR A 23 -9.40 -74.64 16.27
C THR A 23 -9.67 -74.36 14.75
N LEU A 24 -8.64 -74.56 13.92
CA LEU A 24 -8.58 -75.30 12.62
C LEU A 24 -9.64 -75.05 11.51
N LYS A 25 -9.36 -74.94 10.20
CA LYS A 25 -8.19 -75.11 9.30
C LYS A 25 -8.63 -74.63 7.86
N PRO A 26 -7.86 -74.74 6.75
CA PRO A 26 -7.43 -73.56 5.98
C PRO A 26 -7.73 -73.58 4.46
N TYR A 27 -7.31 -72.49 3.79
CA TYR A 27 -6.83 -72.38 2.39
C TYR A 27 -7.79 -72.60 1.20
N HIS A 28 -8.02 -71.55 0.40
CA HIS A 28 -7.64 -71.51 -1.03
C HIS A 28 -7.78 -70.10 -1.66
N ARG A 29 -6.78 -69.72 -2.47
CA ARG A 29 -6.68 -68.56 -3.38
C ARG A 29 -7.89 -68.44 -4.33
N HIS A 30 -8.27 -67.22 -4.74
CA HIS A 30 -8.35 -66.84 -6.16
C HIS A 30 -8.52 -65.33 -6.41
N HIS A 31 -8.09 -64.95 -7.61
CA HIS A 31 -7.95 -63.64 -8.26
C HIS A 31 -9.25 -62.85 -8.54
N HIS A 32 -9.04 -61.53 -8.74
CA HIS A 32 -9.76 -60.54 -9.59
C HIS A 32 -11.30 -60.52 -9.60
N ASP A 33 -11.89 -59.35 -9.26
CA ASP A 33 -12.46 -58.46 -10.28
C ASP A 33 -12.87 -57.07 -9.72
N HIS A 34 -12.76 -56.05 -10.57
CA HIS A 34 -13.13 -54.65 -10.34
C HIS A 34 -14.65 -54.44 -10.37
N ARG A 35 -15.23 -53.68 -9.41
CA ARG A 35 -16.42 -52.82 -9.65
C ARG A 35 -16.42 -51.56 -8.80
N ASP A 36 -16.85 -50.49 -9.47
CA ASP A 36 -16.89 -49.08 -9.12
C ASP A 36 -17.58 -48.72 -7.79
N LEU A 37 -16.94 -47.82 -7.03
CA LEU A 37 -17.54 -47.02 -5.97
C LEU A 37 -17.68 -45.57 -6.48
N GLN A 38 -18.92 -45.12 -6.70
CA GLN A 38 -19.24 -43.71 -6.97
C GLN A 38 -18.99 -42.83 -5.72
N PRO A 39 -18.46 -41.60 -5.86
CA PRO A 39 -18.39 -40.63 -4.77
C PRO A 39 -19.73 -39.88 -4.57
N PRO A 40 -19.96 -39.27 -3.39
CA PRO A 40 -21.28 -38.79 -2.97
C PRO A 40 -21.72 -37.51 -3.69
N THR A 41 -23.02 -37.41 -3.99
CA THR A 41 -23.66 -36.26 -4.62
C THR A 41 -23.69 -35.04 -3.69
N SER A 42 -23.09 -33.93 -4.10
CA SER A 42 -23.20 -32.64 -3.41
C SER A 42 -24.56 -32.00 -3.68
N VAL A 43 -25.36 -31.77 -2.63
CA VAL A 43 -26.61 -31.00 -2.72
C VAL A 43 -26.28 -29.56 -3.14
N LYS A 44 -26.95 -29.05 -4.19
CA LYS A 44 -26.79 -27.68 -4.70
C LYS A 44 -28.02 -26.84 -4.30
N ALA A 45 -27.81 -25.54 -4.07
CA ALA A 45 -28.89 -24.58 -3.78
C ALA A 45 -29.94 -24.43 -4.90
N SER A 46 -29.72 -25.07 -6.06
CA SER A 46 -30.68 -25.19 -7.17
C SER A 46 -31.92 -26.04 -6.83
N ASP A 47 -31.89 -26.81 -5.75
CA ASP A 47 -32.97 -27.76 -5.43
C ASP A 47 -34.17 -27.08 -4.71
N ALA A 48 -34.10 -25.76 -4.48
CA ALA A 48 -35.12 -24.99 -3.75
C ALA A 48 -36.28 -24.46 -4.61
N LEU A 49 -36.17 -24.42 -5.94
CA LEU A 49 -37.22 -23.89 -6.83
C LEU A 49 -37.33 -24.69 -8.15
N PRO A 50 -38.53 -25.11 -8.59
CA PRO A 50 -38.73 -26.03 -9.71
C PRO A 50 -38.68 -25.33 -11.09
N LEU A 51 -37.89 -24.28 -11.27
CA LEU A 51 -37.84 -23.48 -12.51
C LEU A 51 -36.43 -23.50 -13.14
N PRO A 52 -36.33 -23.47 -14.49
CA PRO A 52 -35.04 -23.43 -15.17
C PRO A 52 -34.20 -22.21 -14.75
N LEU A 53 -32.94 -22.45 -14.39
CA LEU A 53 -32.01 -21.46 -13.81
C LEU A 53 -31.79 -20.20 -14.67
N TYR A 54 -31.81 -20.31 -15.99
CA TYR A 54 -31.67 -19.14 -16.87
C TYR A 54 -32.87 -18.20 -16.76
N LEU A 55 -34.06 -18.74 -16.47
CA LEU A 55 -35.32 -18.01 -16.40
C LEU A 55 -35.40 -17.21 -15.09
N THR A 56 -35.02 -17.83 -13.96
CA THR A 56 -34.97 -17.17 -12.66
C THR A 56 -33.88 -16.09 -12.65
N ASN A 57 -32.70 -16.37 -13.21
CA ASN A 57 -31.63 -15.39 -13.32
C ASN A 57 -32.01 -14.20 -14.22
N GLY A 58 -32.62 -14.46 -15.37
CA GLY A 58 -33.12 -13.40 -16.25
C GLY A 58 -34.16 -12.51 -15.55
N LEU A 59 -35.05 -13.12 -14.77
CA LEU A 59 -36.08 -12.40 -14.02
C LEU A 59 -35.50 -11.54 -12.90
N PHE A 60 -34.62 -12.07 -12.04
CA PHE A 60 -34.03 -11.31 -10.94
C PHE A 60 -33.03 -10.24 -11.41
N PHE A 61 -32.30 -10.51 -12.50
CA PHE A 61 -31.43 -9.51 -13.13
C PHE A 61 -32.27 -8.38 -13.74
N GLY A 62 -33.31 -8.71 -14.51
CA GLY A 62 -34.23 -7.71 -15.06
C GLY A 62 -34.94 -6.89 -13.97
N LEU A 63 -35.37 -7.54 -12.89
CA LEU A 63 -35.99 -6.89 -11.73
C LEU A 63 -35.02 -5.93 -11.03
N PHE A 64 -33.77 -6.34 -10.80
CA PHE A 64 -32.75 -5.51 -10.17
C PHE A 64 -32.53 -4.20 -10.93
N PHE A 65 -32.26 -4.28 -12.24
CA PHE A 65 -31.99 -3.08 -13.04
C PHE A 65 -33.24 -2.21 -13.24
N SER A 66 -34.42 -2.81 -13.38
CA SER A 66 -35.68 -2.06 -13.54
C SER A 66 -36.05 -1.30 -12.26
N VAL A 67 -35.89 -1.92 -11.09
CA VAL A 67 -36.18 -1.29 -9.80
C VAL A 67 -35.11 -0.26 -9.43
N ALA A 68 -33.83 -0.53 -9.72
CA ALA A 68 -32.76 0.45 -9.55
C ALA A 68 -33.01 1.70 -10.41
N TYR A 69 -33.38 1.51 -11.68
CA TYR A 69 -33.73 2.61 -12.59
C TYR A 69 -34.94 3.41 -12.08
N PHE A 70 -35.99 2.74 -11.61
CA PHE A 70 -37.15 3.38 -11.01
C PHE A 70 -36.77 4.25 -9.80
N LEU A 71 -36.00 3.72 -8.85
CA LEU A 71 -35.58 4.46 -7.65
C LEU A 71 -34.69 5.66 -7.99
N LEU A 72 -33.73 5.49 -8.91
CA LEU A 72 -32.88 6.58 -9.38
C LEU A 72 -33.70 7.69 -10.06
N HIS A 73 -34.70 7.33 -10.87
CA HIS A 73 -35.57 8.30 -11.50
C HIS A 73 -36.43 9.04 -10.48
N ARG A 74 -37.00 8.35 -9.48
CA ARG A 74 -37.79 8.98 -8.42
C ARG A 74 -36.95 9.92 -7.54
N TRP A 75 -35.74 9.51 -7.16
CA TRP A 75 -34.84 10.34 -6.37
C TRP A 75 -34.36 11.56 -7.15
N ARG A 76 -34.09 11.43 -8.45
CA ARG A 76 -33.81 12.57 -9.33
C ARG A 76 -34.94 13.59 -9.36
N GLU A 77 -36.20 13.14 -9.42
CA GLU A 77 -37.36 14.05 -9.38
C GLU A 77 -37.52 14.73 -8.01
N LYS A 78 -37.25 14.04 -6.91
CA LYS A 78 -37.26 14.66 -5.57
C LYS A 78 -36.18 15.72 -5.41
N ILE A 79 -34.98 15.47 -5.92
CA ILE A 79 -33.89 16.45 -5.95
C ILE A 79 -34.30 17.67 -6.78
N ARG A 80 -34.91 17.47 -7.95
CA ARG A 80 -35.37 18.57 -8.80
C ARG A 80 -36.48 19.41 -8.15
N ASN A 81 -37.36 18.78 -7.39
CA ASN A 81 -38.49 19.44 -6.74
C ASN A 81 -38.21 19.83 -5.27
N SER A 82 -36.94 19.80 -4.83
CA SER A 82 -36.51 20.10 -3.45
C SER A 82 -37.28 19.35 -2.35
N THR A 83 -37.78 18.15 -2.67
CA THR A 83 -38.48 17.31 -1.70
C THR A 83 -37.45 16.53 -0.88
N PRO A 84 -37.50 16.54 0.46
CA PRO A 84 -36.54 15.84 1.29
C PRO A 84 -36.50 14.33 0.98
N LEU A 85 -35.28 13.79 0.74
CA LEU A 85 -35.07 12.38 0.35
C LEU A 85 -35.50 11.38 1.44
N HIS A 86 -35.58 11.80 2.70
CA HIS A 86 -36.02 10.96 3.82
C HIS A 86 -37.54 10.73 3.84
N ILE A 87 -38.32 11.47 3.04
CA ILE A 87 -39.76 11.24 2.89
C ILE A 87 -39.95 10.16 1.83
N ILE A 88 -40.08 8.90 2.24
CA ILE A 88 -40.18 7.74 1.34
C ILE A 88 -41.65 7.38 1.14
N THR A 89 -42.07 7.29 -0.11
CA THR A 89 -43.43 6.87 -0.49
C THR A 89 -43.54 5.34 -0.50
N PHE A 90 -44.74 4.80 -0.36
CA PHE A 90 -44.98 3.35 -0.34
C PHE A 90 -44.36 2.61 -1.56
N PRO A 91 -44.43 3.13 -2.82
CA PRO A 91 -43.77 2.51 -3.96
C PRO A 91 -42.24 2.49 -3.88
N GLU A 92 -41.63 3.50 -3.24
CA GLU A 92 -40.18 3.55 -3.05
C GLU A 92 -39.73 2.58 -1.95
N ILE A 93 -40.52 2.41 -0.88
CA ILE A 93 -40.27 1.37 0.13
C ILE A 93 -40.31 -0.01 -0.51
N ALA A 94 -41.35 -0.30 -1.31
CA ALA A 94 -41.47 -1.54 -2.06
C ALA A 94 -40.29 -1.74 -3.03
N GLY A 95 -39.89 -0.69 -3.73
CA GLY A 95 -38.72 -0.70 -4.61
C GLY A 95 -37.42 -1.03 -3.86
N VAL A 96 -37.17 -0.41 -2.70
CA VAL A 96 -35.97 -0.69 -1.89
C VAL A 96 -35.97 -2.14 -1.40
N VAL A 97 -37.11 -2.67 -0.97
CA VAL A 97 -37.23 -4.07 -0.53
C VAL A 97 -36.99 -5.03 -1.71
N CYS A 98 -37.58 -4.77 -2.87
CA CYS A 98 -37.35 -5.58 -4.08
C CYS A 98 -35.89 -5.52 -4.55
N LEU A 99 -35.25 -4.34 -4.46
CA LEU A 99 -33.84 -4.17 -4.80
C LEU A 99 -32.94 -4.97 -3.85
N ALA A 100 -33.21 -4.91 -2.54
CA ALA A 100 -32.47 -5.69 -1.55
C ALA A 100 -32.65 -7.20 -1.75
N ALA A 101 -33.87 -7.67 -2.01
CA ALA A 101 -34.16 -9.08 -2.22
C ALA A 101 -33.48 -9.62 -3.50
N SER A 102 -33.57 -8.88 -4.62
CA SER A 102 -32.88 -9.23 -5.87
C SER A 102 -31.36 -9.16 -5.75
N PHE A 103 -30.83 -8.20 -5.00
CA PHE A 103 -29.40 -8.09 -4.74
C PHE A 103 -28.88 -9.28 -3.90
N ILE A 104 -29.58 -9.66 -2.84
CA ILE A 104 -29.24 -10.83 -2.01
C ILE A 104 -29.28 -12.11 -2.85
N TYR A 105 -30.28 -12.26 -3.72
CA TYR A 105 -30.36 -13.39 -4.66
C TYR A 105 -29.15 -13.44 -5.61
N LEU A 106 -28.80 -12.31 -6.23
CA LEU A 106 -27.63 -12.23 -7.12
C LEU A 106 -26.32 -12.49 -6.36
N LEU A 107 -26.19 -12.02 -5.12
CA LEU A 107 -25.00 -12.23 -4.29
C LEU A 107 -24.88 -13.70 -3.83
N GLY A 108 -25.99 -14.36 -3.51
CA GLY A 108 -26.02 -15.78 -3.21
C GLY A 108 -25.67 -16.66 -4.41
N PHE A 109 -26.13 -16.28 -5.61
CA PHE A 109 -25.92 -17.07 -6.82
C PHE A 109 -24.52 -16.86 -7.45
N PHE A 110 -24.05 -15.60 -7.56
CA PHE A 110 -22.71 -15.29 -8.06
C PHE A 110 -21.62 -15.49 -6.99
N GLY A 111 -21.95 -15.34 -5.71
CA GLY A 111 -21.00 -15.49 -4.60
C GLY A 111 -20.56 -16.93 -4.36
N ILE A 112 -21.42 -17.92 -4.59
CA ILE A 112 -21.03 -19.33 -4.45
C ILE A 112 -20.06 -19.75 -5.56
N GLY A 113 -20.20 -19.24 -6.79
CA GLY A 113 -19.23 -19.49 -7.86
C GLY A 113 -17.83 -18.95 -7.54
N VAL A 114 -17.74 -17.81 -6.85
CA VAL A 114 -16.47 -17.23 -6.39
C VAL A 114 -15.90 -18.04 -5.22
N VAL A 115 -16.69 -18.37 -4.20
CA VAL A 115 -16.24 -19.15 -3.04
C VAL A 115 -15.85 -20.60 -3.42
N GLN A 116 -16.59 -21.22 -4.34
CA GLN A 116 -16.29 -22.56 -4.85
C GLN A 116 -15.06 -22.54 -5.78
N SER A 117 -14.81 -21.46 -6.52
CA SER A 117 -13.53 -21.24 -7.24
C SER A 117 -12.33 -21.10 -6.30
N PHE A 118 -12.52 -20.55 -5.10
CA PHE A 118 -11.49 -20.50 -4.05
C PHE A 118 -11.28 -21.85 -3.34
N ILE A 119 -12.33 -22.63 -3.12
CA ILE A 119 -12.23 -23.95 -2.45
C ILE A 119 -11.72 -25.03 -3.42
N SER A 120 -12.18 -25.05 -4.68
CA SER A 120 -11.71 -26.01 -5.69
C SER A 120 -10.25 -25.77 -6.12
N ARG A 121 -9.73 -24.53 -5.98
CA ARG A 121 -8.28 -24.24 -6.12
C ARG A 121 -7.42 -24.77 -4.98
N GLY A 122 -8.02 -25.20 -3.87
CA GLY A 122 -7.30 -25.80 -2.73
C GLY A 122 -7.15 -27.31 -2.79
N PHE A 123 -7.77 -28.00 -3.76
CA PHE A 123 -7.89 -29.47 -3.74
C PHE A 123 -7.93 -30.14 -5.14
N HIS A 124 -7.16 -29.67 -6.12
CA HIS A 124 -6.68 -30.54 -7.22
C HIS A 124 -5.62 -29.81 -8.05
N ASP A 125 -4.34 -29.99 -7.74
CA ASP A 125 -3.24 -29.77 -8.68
C ASP A 125 -2.49 -31.10 -8.81
N SER A 126 -3.15 -32.05 -9.47
CA SER A 126 -2.50 -33.18 -10.11
C SER A 126 -3.19 -33.43 -11.44
N TRP A 127 -2.45 -33.12 -12.52
CA TRP A 127 -2.50 -33.69 -13.86
C TRP A 127 -3.89 -34.10 -14.38
N ASP A 128 -4.44 -33.33 -15.32
CA ASP A 128 -4.53 -33.83 -16.70
C ASP A 128 -4.93 -32.72 -17.68
N VAL A 129 -4.28 -32.78 -18.84
CA VAL A 129 -4.42 -31.90 -19.99
C VAL A 129 -5.69 -32.28 -20.72
N GLU A 130 -6.64 -31.36 -20.88
CA GLU A 130 -7.58 -31.44 -22.01
C GLU A 130 -7.56 -30.15 -22.82
N GLU A 131 -7.26 -30.36 -24.10
CA GLU A 131 -7.21 -29.42 -25.19
C GLU A 131 -8.61 -28.87 -25.51
N ASP A 132 -8.68 -27.60 -25.89
CA ASP A 132 -9.68 -27.14 -26.84
C ASP A 132 -9.11 -25.98 -27.67
N ASN A 133 -8.36 -26.34 -28.71
CA ASN A 133 -8.09 -25.47 -29.84
C ASN A 133 -9.10 -25.77 -30.94
N ASN A 134 -9.92 -24.77 -31.24
CA ASN A 134 -10.69 -24.73 -32.48
C ASN A 134 -9.78 -24.71 -33.72
N VAL A 135 -10.34 -25.23 -34.82
CA VAL A 135 -10.11 -24.87 -36.24
C VAL A 135 -9.65 -26.02 -37.14
N MET A 136 -10.58 -26.39 -38.03
CA MET A 136 -10.41 -27.22 -39.23
C MET A 136 -9.29 -26.72 -40.15
N ILE A 137 -8.35 -27.60 -40.55
CA ILE A 137 -7.78 -27.64 -41.91
C ILE A 137 -7.57 -29.10 -42.36
N LYS A 138 -7.88 -29.34 -43.64
CA LYS A 138 -8.10 -30.60 -44.36
C LYS A 138 -6.88 -31.51 -44.58
N LYS A 139 -7.14 -32.83 -44.47
CA LYS A 139 -6.75 -34.00 -45.31
C LYS A 139 -5.34 -34.08 -45.94
N ASN A 140 -4.62 -35.18 -45.68
CA ASN A 140 -4.55 -36.37 -46.56
C ASN A 140 -3.76 -37.52 -45.89
N GLY A 141 -4.21 -38.76 -46.10
CA GLY A 141 -3.75 -39.95 -45.38
C GLY A 141 -2.66 -40.79 -46.06
N GLY A 142 -2.29 -41.87 -45.37
CA GLY A 142 -1.67 -43.06 -45.97
C GLY A 142 -0.39 -43.57 -45.26
N GLY A 143 -0.54 -44.64 -44.47
CA GLY A 143 0.31 -45.84 -44.60
C GLY A 143 1.62 -45.96 -43.79
N CYS A 144 1.54 -46.82 -42.77
CA CYS A 144 2.49 -47.90 -42.39
C CYS A 144 3.88 -47.62 -41.79
N THR A 145 4.14 -48.41 -40.74
CA THR A 145 5.29 -48.64 -39.83
C THR A 145 6.49 -49.37 -40.48
N PRO A 146 7.52 -49.84 -39.71
CA PRO A 146 8.54 -49.13 -38.92
C PRO A 146 9.98 -49.62 -39.24
N ALA A 147 11.05 -48.92 -38.86
CA ALA A 147 12.36 -49.57 -38.68
C ALA A 147 13.37 -48.74 -37.85
N GLU A 148 13.86 -49.41 -36.80
CA GLU A 148 15.25 -49.49 -36.34
C GLU A 148 15.86 -48.35 -35.51
N SER A 149 15.77 -48.61 -34.20
CA SER A 149 16.71 -48.27 -33.14
C SER A 149 18.14 -48.72 -33.42
N LEU A 150 19.11 -47.81 -33.22
CA LEU A 150 20.48 -48.18 -32.83
C LEU A 150 20.71 -47.72 -31.39
N ALA A 151 20.74 -48.69 -30.47
CA ALA A 151 21.12 -48.48 -29.09
C ALA A 151 22.66 -48.40 -28.98
N CYS A 152 23.16 -47.46 -28.16
CA CYS A 152 24.47 -47.62 -27.54
C CYS A 152 24.41 -47.21 -26.07
N THR A 153 24.86 -48.15 -25.25
CA THR A 153 24.73 -48.28 -23.81
C THR A 153 25.83 -47.48 -23.09
N LEU A 154 25.48 -46.73 -22.04
CA LEU A 154 26.43 -46.29 -21.02
C LEU A 154 25.83 -46.48 -19.62
N ALA A 155 26.67 -47.02 -18.72
CA ALA A 155 26.39 -47.54 -17.39
C ALA A 155 25.94 -46.47 -16.37
N PRO A 156 25.24 -46.86 -15.28
CA PRO A 156 24.73 -45.91 -14.31
C PRO A 156 25.82 -45.39 -13.36
N VAL A 157 25.99 -44.07 -13.32
CA VAL A 157 26.75 -43.38 -12.28
C VAL A 157 25.87 -43.31 -11.02
N SER A 158 26.39 -43.83 -9.91
CA SER A 158 25.79 -43.80 -8.59
C SER A 158 25.53 -42.37 -8.13
N ARG A 159 24.25 -42.02 -7.87
CA ARG A 159 23.87 -40.78 -7.19
C ARG A 159 24.30 -40.84 -5.72
N GLU A 160 25.29 -40.03 -5.34
CA GLU A 160 25.48 -39.67 -3.93
C GLU A 160 24.23 -38.96 -3.42
N ARG A 161 23.72 -39.42 -2.26
CA ARG A 161 22.65 -38.72 -1.54
C ARG A 161 23.18 -37.37 -1.09
N VAL A 162 22.60 -36.30 -1.64
CA VAL A 162 22.70 -34.97 -1.03
C VAL A 162 22.08 -35.06 0.36
N VAL A 163 22.94 -35.02 1.38
CA VAL A 163 22.54 -34.89 2.77
C VAL A 163 21.83 -33.54 2.92
N ALA A 164 20.58 -33.56 3.38
CA ALA A 164 19.86 -32.34 3.72
C ALA A 164 20.70 -31.52 4.72
N PRO A 165 20.80 -30.19 4.57
CA PRO A 165 21.54 -29.39 5.53
C PRO A 165 20.90 -29.59 6.90
N THR A 166 21.68 -30.04 7.86
CA THR A 166 21.29 -30.06 9.26
C THR A 166 20.96 -28.63 9.66
N ILE A 167 19.73 -28.38 10.14
CA ILE A 167 19.36 -27.12 10.77
C ILE A 167 20.35 -26.94 11.94
N GLN A 168 21.32 -26.05 11.80
CA GLN A 168 22.05 -25.56 12.96
C GLN A 168 21.03 -24.79 13.79
N GLU A 169 20.60 -25.36 14.92
CA GLU A 169 19.92 -24.58 15.94
C GLU A 169 20.81 -23.38 16.24
N PRO A 170 20.29 -22.14 16.12
CA PRO A 170 21.08 -20.97 16.48
C PRO A 170 21.53 -21.16 17.93
N PHE A 171 22.82 -20.97 18.19
CA PHE A 171 23.42 -21.02 19.52
C PHE A 171 22.73 -19.96 20.40
N LEU A 172 21.59 -20.32 20.99
CA LEU A 172 20.90 -19.54 22.00
C LEU A 172 21.57 -19.90 23.33
N SER A 173 22.08 -18.90 24.03
CA SER A 173 22.63 -19.11 25.36
C SER A 173 21.53 -19.56 26.32
N GLY A 174 21.87 -20.24 27.42
CA GLY A 174 20.90 -20.61 28.45
C GLY A 174 20.10 -19.40 28.97
N ASP A 175 20.76 -18.23 29.02
CA ASP A 175 20.15 -16.95 29.37
C ASP A 175 19.09 -16.50 28.35
N ASP A 176 19.31 -16.74 27.05
CA ASP A 176 18.33 -16.38 26.01
C ASP A 176 17.05 -17.21 26.14
N GLU A 177 17.18 -18.49 26.48
CA GLU A 177 16.04 -19.39 26.65
C GLU A 177 15.12 -18.94 27.80
N GLU A 178 15.68 -18.45 28.90
CA GLU A 178 14.89 -17.87 30.00
C GLU A 178 14.17 -16.59 29.58
N VAL A 179 14.85 -15.70 28.85
CA VAL A 179 14.24 -14.46 28.35
C VAL A 179 13.13 -14.78 27.36
N ILE A 180 13.33 -15.74 26.45
CA ILE A 180 12.31 -16.20 25.49
C ILE A 180 11.09 -16.72 26.25
N LYS A 181 11.25 -17.60 27.23
CA LYS A 181 10.14 -18.09 28.08
C LYS A 181 9.43 -16.94 28.81
N GLY A 182 10.20 -15.96 29.28
CA GLY A 182 9.66 -14.74 29.90
C GLY A 182 8.80 -13.91 28.95
N VAL A 183 9.22 -13.77 27.69
CA VAL A 183 8.43 -13.07 26.65
C VAL A 183 7.19 -13.87 26.26
N VAL A 184 7.32 -15.19 26.05
CA VAL A 184 6.21 -16.09 25.69
C VAL A 184 5.14 -16.12 26.78
N SER A 185 5.53 -16.14 28.05
CA SER A 185 4.61 -16.11 29.20
C SER A 185 4.01 -14.73 29.48
N GLY A 186 4.50 -13.67 28.84
CA GLY A 186 4.08 -12.28 29.09
C GLY A 186 4.72 -11.63 30.32
N THR A 187 5.62 -12.33 31.03
CA THR A 187 6.36 -11.81 32.19
C THR A 187 7.35 -10.71 31.79
N ILE A 188 7.93 -10.80 30.58
CA ILE A 188 8.82 -9.80 30.00
C ILE A 188 8.12 -9.13 28.82
N PRO A 189 7.84 -7.81 28.87
CA PRO A 189 7.28 -7.10 27.72
C PRO A 189 8.26 -7.04 26.55
N SER A 190 7.83 -7.50 25.37
CA SER A 190 8.67 -7.58 24.15
C SER A 190 9.27 -6.23 23.72
N TYR A 191 8.56 -5.12 23.93
CA TYR A 191 9.06 -3.78 23.59
C TYR A 191 10.22 -3.29 24.49
N SER A 192 10.47 -3.96 25.62
CA SER A 192 11.51 -3.57 26.57
C SER A 192 12.86 -4.27 26.33
N LEU A 193 12.92 -5.20 25.38
CA LEU A 193 14.07 -6.08 25.17
C LEU A 193 15.35 -5.30 24.83
N GLU A 194 15.27 -4.30 23.96
CA GLU A 194 16.42 -3.47 23.59
C GLU A 194 17.02 -2.79 24.82
N SER A 195 16.18 -2.21 25.68
CA SER A 195 16.63 -1.54 26.91
C SER A 195 17.18 -2.48 27.98
N LYS A 196 16.66 -3.72 28.05
CA LYS A 196 17.06 -4.71 29.06
C LYS A 196 18.33 -5.46 28.69
N LEU A 197 18.48 -5.78 27.40
CA LEU A 197 19.58 -6.61 26.91
C LEU A 197 20.79 -5.77 26.49
N GLY A 198 20.60 -4.49 26.18
CA GLY A 198 21.66 -3.61 25.69
C GLY A 198 22.18 -3.98 24.29
N ASP A 199 21.56 -4.96 23.63
CA ASP A 199 21.91 -5.45 22.30
C ASP A 199 20.64 -5.56 21.46
N CYS A 200 20.52 -4.65 20.47
CA CYS A 200 19.33 -4.55 19.63
C CYS A 200 19.16 -5.75 18.69
N LYS A 201 20.27 -6.34 18.22
CA LYS A 201 20.26 -7.50 17.34
C LYS A 201 19.80 -8.74 18.12
N ARG A 202 20.36 -8.95 19.31
CA ARG A 202 19.95 -10.02 20.23
C ARG A 202 18.48 -9.85 20.63
N ALA A 203 18.03 -8.62 20.92
CA ALA A 203 16.62 -8.33 21.20
C ALA A 203 15.70 -8.74 20.04
N ALA A 204 16.07 -8.41 18.79
CA ALA A 204 15.32 -8.83 17.61
C ALA A 204 15.30 -10.36 17.43
N ALA A 205 16.43 -11.04 17.69
CA ALA A 205 16.56 -12.49 17.63
C ALA A 205 15.62 -13.19 18.64
N ILE A 206 15.67 -12.78 19.90
CA ILE A 206 14.83 -13.30 20.99
C ILE A 206 13.35 -13.05 20.69
N ARG A 207 13.02 -11.84 20.21
CA ARG A 207 11.64 -11.49 19.84
C ARG A 207 11.12 -12.37 18.70
N ARG A 208 11.93 -12.59 17.67
CA ARG A 208 11.60 -13.47 16.54
C ARG A 208 11.34 -14.90 17.05
N GLU A 209 12.22 -15.42 17.89
CA GLU A 209 12.08 -16.78 18.43
C GLU A 209 10.84 -16.93 19.32
N ALA A 210 10.62 -15.98 20.24
CA ALA A 210 9.41 -15.95 21.04
C ALA A 210 8.13 -15.91 20.18
N LEU A 211 8.12 -15.12 19.11
CA LEU A 211 7.00 -15.02 18.19
C LEU A 211 6.74 -16.34 17.44
N GLN A 212 7.79 -17.04 17.00
CA GLN A 212 7.66 -18.36 16.38
C GLN A 212 7.03 -19.37 17.33
N ARG A 213 7.45 -19.39 18.61
CA ARG A 213 6.90 -20.30 19.63
C ARG A 213 5.45 -19.97 19.99
N MET A 214 5.12 -18.70 20.13
CA MET A 214 3.75 -18.26 20.44
C MET A 214 2.77 -18.57 19.32
N THR A 215 3.20 -18.46 18.06
CA THR A 215 2.33 -18.62 16.89
C THR A 215 2.36 -20.03 16.29
N GLY A 216 3.38 -20.82 16.59
CA GLY A 216 3.65 -22.10 15.94
C GLY A 216 4.00 -21.97 14.45
N ARG A 217 4.38 -20.78 13.98
CA ARG A 217 4.69 -20.50 12.56
C ARG A 217 6.15 -20.09 12.39
N SER A 218 6.79 -20.63 11.36
CA SER A 218 8.16 -20.29 10.99
C SER A 218 8.25 -18.89 10.40
N MET A 219 9.35 -18.20 10.72
CA MET A 219 9.78 -16.93 10.11
C MET A 219 11.04 -17.12 9.26
N GLU A 220 11.34 -18.35 8.86
CA GLU A 220 12.41 -18.66 7.91
C GLU A 220 12.24 -17.86 6.61
N GLY A 221 13.34 -17.35 6.06
CA GLY A 221 13.34 -16.47 4.89
C GLY A 221 13.22 -14.99 5.20
N LEU A 222 12.91 -14.57 6.44
CA LEU A 222 13.09 -13.19 6.89
C LEU A 222 14.51 -13.02 7.49
N PRO A 223 15.42 -12.29 6.81
CA PRO A 223 16.78 -12.12 7.30
C PRO A 223 16.85 -11.40 8.64
N LEU A 224 17.81 -11.84 9.46
CA LEU A 224 18.17 -11.18 10.72
C LEU A 224 19.58 -10.57 10.65
N GLU A 225 20.46 -11.17 9.87
CA GLU A 225 21.87 -10.78 9.73
C GLU A 225 22.07 -9.67 8.68
N GLY A 226 23.16 -8.91 8.83
CA GLY A 226 23.54 -7.87 7.87
C GLY A 226 22.74 -6.56 7.96
N PHE A 227 22.10 -6.31 9.11
CA PHE A 227 21.35 -5.08 9.38
C PHE A 227 21.81 -4.44 10.69
N ASP A 228 22.00 -3.12 10.68
CA ASP A 228 22.35 -2.33 11.86
C ASP A 228 21.07 -1.96 12.64
N TYR A 229 20.72 -2.77 13.65
CA TYR A 229 19.54 -2.56 14.47
C TYR A 229 19.65 -1.36 15.41
N GLU A 230 20.87 -0.88 15.72
CA GLU A 230 21.04 0.31 16.55
C GLU A 230 20.57 1.56 15.79
N SER A 231 20.80 1.60 14.47
CA SER A 231 20.40 2.72 13.62
C SER A 231 18.88 2.97 13.54
N ILE A 232 18.05 1.96 13.81
CA ILE A 232 16.59 2.10 13.79
C ILE A 232 15.96 2.41 15.14
N LEU A 233 16.68 2.16 16.24
CA LEU A 233 16.14 2.25 17.60
C LEU A 233 15.68 3.68 17.91
N GLY A 234 14.40 3.82 18.28
CA GLY A 234 13.79 5.11 18.63
C GLY A 234 13.63 6.08 17.46
N GLN A 235 13.88 5.63 16.22
CA GLN A 235 13.85 6.50 15.04
C GLN A 235 12.96 5.96 13.92
N CYS A 236 13.14 4.69 13.51
CA CYS A 236 12.57 4.17 12.27
C CYS A 236 11.56 3.03 12.47
N CYS A 237 11.78 2.14 13.44
CA CYS A 237 10.91 0.99 13.65
C CYS A 237 11.00 0.51 15.10
N GLU A 238 9.85 0.16 15.68
CA GLU A 238 9.74 -0.47 16.99
C GLU A 238 9.58 -2.00 16.85
N MET A 239 10.05 -2.74 17.85
CA MET A 239 9.90 -4.19 17.95
C MET A 239 10.37 -4.98 16.70
N PRO A 240 11.58 -4.73 16.17
CA PRO A 240 12.07 -5.43 14.98
C PRO A 240 12.20 -6.96 15.20
N VAL A 241 11.91 -7.73 14.16
CA VAL A 241 12.05 -9.20 14.11
C VAL A 241 12.90 -9.67 12.91
N GLY A 242 13.49 -8.72 12.19
CA GLY A 242 14.17 -8.89 10.91
C GLY A 242 13.88 -7.71 9.98
N PHE A 243 14.19 -7.86 8.70
CA PHE A 243 13.95 -6.84 7.68
C PHE A 243 13.59 -7.47 6.33
N VAL A 244 12.87 -6.73 5.48
CA VAL A 244 12.51 -7.20 4.12
C VAL A 244 13.51 -6.65 3.11
N GLN A 245 14.01 -7.52 2.24
CA GLN A 245 14.87 -7.14 1.13
C GLN A 245 14.04 -6.77 -0.11
N ILE A 246 14.23 -5.57 -0.65
CA ILE A 246 13.60 -5.11 -1.89
C ILE A 246 14.68 -4.95 -2.96
N PRO A 247 14.54 -5.56 -4.16
CA PRO A 247 15.49 -5.37 -5.24
C PRO A 247 15.61 -3.91 -5.66
N VAL A 248 16.83 -3.43 -5.89
CA VAL A 248 17.12 -2.08 -6.38
C VAL A 248 17.73 -2.17 -7.78
N GLY A 249 17.05 -1.61 -8.77
CA GLY A 249 17.57 -1.41 -10.12
C GLY A 249 17.95 0.05 -10.39
N ILE A 250 18.60 0.31 -11.52
CA ILE A 250 19.00 1.66 -11.94
C ILE A 250 18.34 1.99 -13.28
N ALA A 251 17.77 3.19 -13.39
CA ALA A 251 17.31 3.77 -14.65
C ALA A 251 18.09 5.06 -14.97
N GLY A 252 18.69 5.15 -16.16
CA GLY A 252 19.42 6.33 -16.58
C GLY A 252 20.41 6.11 -17.73
N PRO A 253 21.15 7.15 -18.13
CA PRO A 253 21.15 8.48 -17.51
C PRO A 253 19.86 9.26 -17.81
N LEU A 254 19.28 9.87 -16.77
CA LEU A 254 18.26 10.92 -16.90
C LEU A 254 18.98 12.26 -17.01
N LEU A 255 19.00 12.85 -18.21
CA LEU A 255 19.54 14.19 -18.42
C LEU A 255 18.49 15.23 -18.01
N LEU A 256 18.69 15.90 -16.89
CA LEU A 256 17.76 16.85 -16.29
C LEU A 256 18.50 18.14 -15.94
N ASN A 257 18.02 19.29 -16.44
CA ASN A 257 18.66 20.60 -16.23
C ASN A 257 20.17 20.60 -16.58
N GLY A 258 20.56 19.87 -17.64
CA GLY A 258 21.95 19.74 -18.07
C GLY A 258 22.83 18.80 -17.24
N THR A 259 22.27 18.10 -16.24
CA THR A 259 23.01 17.13 -15.41
C THR A 259 22.45 15.72 -15.57
N GLU A 260 23.32 14.72 -15.57
CA GLU A 260 22.93 13.31 -15.70
C GLU A 260 22.73 12.64 -14.33
N TYR A 261 21.62 11.92 -14.19
CA TYR A 261 21.30 11.17 -12.96
C TYR A 261 21.07 9.69 -13.26
N MET A 262 21.65 8.83 -12.43
CA MET A 262 21.36 7.39 -12.40
C MET A 262 20.36 7.12 -11.27
N VAL A 263 19.10 6.93 -11.64
CA VAL A 263 17.98 6.91 -10.68
C VAL A 263 17.85 5.51 -10.07
N PRO A 264 17.99 5.37 -8.74
CA PRO A 264 17.73 4.11 -8.06
C PRO A 264 16.22 3.86 -7.91
N ILE A 265 15.79 2.64 -8.27
CA ILE A 265 14.39 2.22 -8.30
C ILE A 265 14.27 0.91 -7.51
N ALA A 266 13.71 0.97 -6.30
CA ALA A 266 13.46 -0.19 -5.46
C ALA A 266 12.07 -0.77 -5.74
N THR A 267 11.98 -1.95 -6.35
CA THR A 267 10.70 -2.52 -6.77
C THR A 267 10.75 -4.04 -6.93
N THR A 268 9.59 -4.66 -6.78
CA THR A 268 9.33 -6.05 -7.15
C THR A 268 8.47 -6.16 -8.42
N GLU A 269 8.01 -5.04 -8.97
CA GLU A 269 7.23 -5.01 -10.21
C GLU A 269 8.15 -5.19 -11.42
N GLY A 270 7.97 -6.30 -12.14
CA GLY A 270 8.66 -6.53 -13.41
C GLY A 270 8.37 -5.42 -14.43
N CYS A 271 9.30 -5.19 -15.36
CA CYS A 271 9.30 -4.09 -16.35
C CYS A 271 9.50 -2.67 -15.81
N LEU A 272 9.25 -2.35 -14.53
CA LEU A 272 9.23 -0.96 -14.08
C LEU A 272 10.56 -0.23 -14.34
N VAL A 273 11.68 -0.83 -13.91
CA VAL A 273 13.04 -0.28 -14.12
C VAL A 273 13.34 -0.14 -15.61
N ALA A 274 13.08 -1.20 -16.39
CA ALA A 274 13.37 -1.23 -17.82
C ALA A 274 12.54 -0.21 -18.62
N SER A 275 11.27 -0.07 -18.26
CA SER A 275 10.35 0.91 -18.85
C SER A 275 10.82 2.33 -18.55
N THR A 276 11.14 2.63 -17.29
CA THR A 276 11.66 3.94 -16.89
C THR A 276 12.97 4.26 -17.61
N ASN A 277 13.88 3.28 -17.70
CA ASN A 277 15.16 3.41 -18.41
C ASN A 277 14.98 3.71 -19.91
N ARG A 278 13.98 3.10 -20.56
CA ARG A 278 13.61 3.41 -21.96
C ARG A 278 13.13 4.85 -22.10
N GLY A 279 12.36 5.35 -21.13
CA GLY A 279 11.96 6.76 -21.04
C GLY A 279 13.15 7.70 -20.91
N CYS A 280 14.07 7.42 -19.98
CA CYS A 280 15.30 8.19 -19.81
C CYS A 280 16.10 8.24 -21.12
N LYS A 281 16.23 7.12 -21.83
CA LYS A 281 16.90 7.06 -23.14
C LYS A 281 16.24 7.96 -24.19
N ALA A 282 14.92 8.03 -24.24
CA ALA A 282 14.20 8.87 -25.20
C ALA A 282 14.39 10.37 -24.90
N ILE A 283 14.31 10.74 -23.61
CA ILE A 283 14.59 12.10 -23.13
C ILE A 283 16.03 12.50 -23.45
N TYR A 284 17.00 11.64 -23.10
CA TYR A 284 18.42 11.88 -23.32
C TYR A 284 18.74 12.10 -24.81
N ALA A 285 18.25 11.20 -25.68
CA ALA A 285 18.47 11.29 -27.12
C ALA A 285 17.84 12.54 -27.76
N SER A 286 16.90 13.20 -27.07
CA SER A 286 16.22 14.40 -27.55
C SER A 286 16.76 15.70 -26.96
N GLY A 287 17.83 15.64 -26.15
CA GLY A 287 18.47 16.83 -25.57
C GLY A 287 18.20 17.04 -24.07
N GLY A 288 17.50 16.12 -23.41
CA GLY A 288 17.23 16.17 -21.98
C GLY A 288 15.88 16.79 -21.63
N ALA A 289 15.61 16.82 -20.32
CA ALA A 289 14.45 17.44 -19.72
C ALA A 289 14.83 18.69 -18.92
N SER A 290 13.87 19.60 -18.76
CA SER A 290 13.96 20.77 -17.89
C SER A 290 12.96 20.65 -16.75
N SER A 291 13.33 21.07 -15.54
CA SER A 291 12.44 21.06 -14.38
C SER A 291 12.59 22.31 -13.52
N MET A 292 11.47 22.74 -12.95
CA MET A 292 11.38 23.88 -12.06
C MET A 292 10.58 23.53 -10.80
N VAL A 293 11.12 23.92 -9.64
CA VAL A 293 10.41 23.87 -8.37
C VAL A 293 9.64 25.18 -8.20
N LEU A 294 8.32 25.10 -8.25
CA LEU A 294 7.40 26.24 -8.20
C LEU A 294 7.08 26.67 -6.76
N LYS A 295 7.07 25.71 -5.82
CA LYS A 295 6.78 25.95 -4.40
C LYS A 295 7.55 24.97 -3.53
N ASP A 296 7.94 25.41 -2.33
CA ASP A 296 8.63 24.62 -1.31
C ASP A 296 8.04 24.95 0.07
N ALA A 297 7.02 24.19 0.47
CA ALA A 297 6.28 24.43 1.70
C ALA A 297 5.64 23.14 2.24
N MET A 298 6.20 22.58 3.32
CA MET A 298 5.51 21.56 4.10
C MET A 298 4.37 22.19 4.92
N THR A 299 3.30 21.43 5.16
CA THR A 299 2.10 21.96 5.83
C THR A 299 1.73 21.22 7.10
N ARG A 300 1.12 21.96 8.03
CA ARG A 300 0.45 21.41 9.21
C ARG A 300 -0.83 22.21 9.46
N ALA A 301 -1.91 21.50 9.77
CA ALA A 301 -3.21 22.11 10.01
C ALA A 301 -3.84 21.65 11.33
N PRO A 302 -3.60 22.37 12.45
CA PRO A 302 -4.37 22.18 13.66
C PRO A 302 -5.84 22.58 13.47
N VAL A 303 -6.67 22.06 14.35
CA VAL A 303 -8.06 22.48 14.50
C VAL A 303 -8.27 23.01 15.91
N VAL A 304 -8.86 24.20 15.99
CA VAL A 304 -9.25 24.84 17.25
C VAL A 304 -10.75 25.10 17.27
N ARG A 305 -11.33 25.23 18.45
CA ARG A 305 -12.77 25.43 18.64
C ARG A 305 -13.04 26.57 19.62
N PHE A 306 -14.15 27.25 19.39
CA PHE A 306 -14.65 28.32 20.25
C PHE A 306 -16.11 28.09 20.67
N GLY A 307 -16.59 28.90 21.62
CA GLY A 307 -18.00 28.90 22.02
C GLY A 307 -18.97 29.28 20.88
N THR A 308 -18.53 30.14 19.94
CA THR A 308 -19.35 30.62 18.83
C THR A 308 -18.59 30.68 17.50
N ALA A 309 -19.32 30.63 16.38
CA ALA A 309 -18.74 30.79 15.05
C ALA A 309 -18.14 32.20 14.83
N LYS A 310 -18.74 33.23 15.44
CA LYS A 310 -18.22 34.60 15.42
C LYS A 310 -16.79 34.64 16.00
N ARG A 311 -16.57 34.00 17.15
CA ARG A 311 -15.26 33.99 17.80
C ARG A 311 -14.21 33.23 16.98
N ALA A 312 -14.58 32.10 16.37
CA ALA A 312 -13.70 31.40 15.44
C ALA A 312 -13.33 32.26 14.22
N ALA A 313 -14.27 33.07 13.70
CA ALA A 313 -14.01 34.01 12.61
C ALA A 313 -13.10 35.17 13.04
N GLU A 314 -13.24 35.67 14.26
CA GLU A 314 -12.35 36.70 14.80
C GLU A 314 -10.89 36.20 14.90
N LEU A 315 -10.66 34.93 15.30
CA LEU A 315 -9.31 34.36 15.23
C LEU A 315 -8.83 34.22 13.77
N LYS A 316 -9.68 33.80 12.84
CA LYS A 316 -9.33 33.75 11.41
C LYS A 316 -8.83 35.10 10.91
N PHE A 317 -9.58 36.17 11.17
CA PHE A 317 -9.20 37.51 10.73
C PHE A 317 -7.91 37.98 11.40
N PHE A 318 -7.70 37.66 12.68
CA PHE A 318 -6.46 37.98 13.37
C PHE A 318 -5.24 37.27 12.74
N VAL A 319 -5.37 35.97 12.46
CA VAL A 319 -4.25 35.14 11.94
C VAL A 319 -3.90 35.47 10.49
N GLU A 320 -4.90 35.84 9.68
CA GLU A 320 -4.69 36.21 8.27
C GLU A 320 -4.41 37.71 8.06
N ASP A 321 -4.44 38.53 9.12
CA ASP A 321 -4.05 39.94 9.03
C ASP A 321 -2.52 40.05 8.82
N PRO A 322 -2.05 40.67 7.72
CA PRO A 322 -0.64 40.87 7.47
C PRO A 322 0.10 41.60 8.62
N ALA A 323 -0.58 42.45 9.39
CA ALA A 323 0.01 43.15 10.52
C ALA A 323 0.43 42.21 11.66
N ASN A 324 -0.18 41.03 11.77
CA ASN A 324 0.11 40.04 12.81
C ASN A 324 1.10 38.96 12.36
N PHE A 325 1.31 38.81 11.05
CA PHE A 325 2.11 37.72 10.48
C PHE A 325 3.54 37.69 11.03
N ASP A 326 4.20 38.84 11.18
CA ASP A 326 5.58 38.89 11.68
C ASP A 326 5.69 38.33 13.10
N THR A 327 4.74 38.65 13.98
CA THR A 327 4.71 38.13 15.35
C THR A 327 4.47 36.62 15.37
N LEU A 328 3.52 36.12 14.57
CA LEU A 328 3.24 34.69 14.43
C LEU A 328 4.46 33.93 13.84
N SER A 329 5.14 34.55 12.88
CA SER A 329 6.37 34.03 12.28
C SER A 329 7.50 33.95 13.30
N VAL A 330 7.68 34.97 14.15
CA VAL A 330 8.67 34.92 15.25
C VAL A 330 8.34 33.80 16.23
N ALA A 331 7.08 33.62 16.62
CA ALA A 331 6.67 32.52 17.50
C ALA A 331 6.97 31.13 16.88
N PHE A 332 6.64 30.94 15.61
CA PHE A 332 6.92 29.72 14.87
C PHE A 332 8.43 29.46 14.72
N ASN A 333 9.18 30.45 14.25
CA ASN A 333 10.58 30.32 13.83
C ASN A 333 11.53 30.05 15.02
N ARG A 334 11.13 30.39 16.25
CA ARG A 334 11.88 30.05 17.47
C ARG A 334 12.03 28.54 17.69
N SER A 335 11.16 27.72 17.08
CA SER A 335 11.20 26.27 17.22
C SER A 335 12.37 25.59 16.52
N SER A 336 12.96 26.21 15.49
CA SER A 336 13.93 25.59 14.59
C SER A 336 14.83 26.60 13.85
N ARG A 337 16.09 26.21 13.63
CA ARG A 337 17.03 26.98 12.79
C ARG A 337 16.64 27.01 11.31
N PHE A 338 15.93 25.99 10.84
CA PHE A 338 15.56 25.82 9.42
C PHE A 338 14.09 26.14 9.13
N GLY A 339 13.22 25.93 10.12
CA GLY A 339 11.78 26.12 9.97
C GLY A 339 11.45 27.60 9.78
N ARG A 340 10.87 27.98 8.63
CA ARG A 340 10.36 29.34 8.44
C ARG A 340 8.89 29.31 8.05
N LEU A 341 8.07 30.01 8.82
CA LEU A 341 6.66 30.23 8.45
C LEU A 341 6.60 31.07 7.17
N GLN A 342 5.79 30.63 6.21
CA GLN A 342 5.56 31.33 4.94
C GLN A 342 4.14 31.87 4.83
N ASP A 343 3.14 31.10 5.26
CA ASP A 343 1.73 31.45 5.12
C ASP A 343 0.86 30.68 6.13
N ILE A 344 -0.31 31.22 6.48
CA ILE A 344 -1.34 30.53 7.26
C ILE A 344 -2.68 30.72 6.57
N LYS A 345 -3.24 29.64 6.02
CA LYS A 345 -4.56 29.66 5.37
C LYS A 345 -5.63 29.08 6.27
N CYS A 346 -6.67 29.85 6.58
CA CYS A 346 -7.71 29.44 7.51
C CYS A 346 -9.03 29.05 6.83
N ALA A 347 -9.65 27.97 7.30
CA ALA A 347 -11.01 27.56 6.94
C ALA A 347 -11.88 27.42 8.19
N VAL A 348 -13.09 28.00 8.18
CA VAL A 348 -14.04 27.94 9.29
C VAL A 348 -15.14 26.92 8.99
N ALA A 349 -15.47 26.07 9.97
CA ALA A 349 -16.64 25.20 9.94
C ALA A 349 -17.43 25.35 11.24
N GLY A 350 -18.44 26.22 11.22
CA GLY A 350 -19.20 26.59 12.41
C GLY A 350 -18.28 27.22 13.45
N LYS A 351 -18.18 26.59 14.63
CA LYS A 351 -17.32 27.03 15.75
C LYS A 351 -15.89 26.48 15.71
N ASN A 352 -15.54 25.71 14.68
CA ASN A 352 -14.20 25.18 14.48
C ASN A 352 -13.43 26.02 13.45
N LEU A 353 -12.14 26.23 13.71
CA LEU A 353 -11.20 26.86 12.79
C LEU A 353 -10.07 25.88 12.46
N TYR A 354 -9.83 25.67 11.18
CA TYR A 354 -8.73 24.88 10.64
C TYR A 354 -7.68 25.86 10.10
N MET A 355 -6.46 25.83 10.62
CA MET A 355 -5.41 26.79 10.27
C MET A 355 -4.28 26.05 9.57
N ARG A 356 -4.14 26.15 8.26
CA ARG A 356 -3.11 25.45 7.47
C ARG A 356 -1.85 26.29 7.38
N PHE A 357 -0.88 26.00 8.24
CA PHE A 357 0.45 26.60 8.22
C PHE A 357 1.27 26.02 7.07
N SER A 358 1.91 26.87 6.29
CA SER A 358 2.85 26.53 5.22
C SER A 358 4.24 27.03 5.60
N CYS A 359 5.23 26.14 5.57
CA CYS A 359 6.55 26.43 6.14
C CYS A 359 7.68 25.79 5.31
N SER A 360 8.82 26.48 5.20
CA SER A 360 10.06 25.83 4.72
C SER A 360 10.68 24.99 5.82
N THR A 361 11.40 23.93 5.44
CA THR A 361 11.92 22.92 6.36
C THR A 361 13.39 22.57 6.13
N GLY A 362 14.09 23.38 5.33
CA GLY A 362 15.42 23.06 4.83
C GLY A 362 15.40 21.78 3.99
N ASP A 363 16.34 20.88 4.24
CA ASP A 363 16.47 19.60 3.53
C ASP A 363 15.72 18.44 4.19
N ALA A 364 15.10 18.67 5.35
CA ALA A 364 14.20 17.69 5.95
C ALA A 364 12.82 17.77 5.29
N MET A 365 12.12 16.64 5.18
CA MET A 365 10.70 16.64 4.83
C MET A 365 9.89 17.44 5.87
N GLY A 366 10.31 17.40 7.14
CA GLY A 366 10.03 18.46 8.10
C GLY A 366 8.75 18.33 8.94
N MET A 367 8.02 17.21 8.85
CA MET A 367 6.77 17.00 9.59
C MET A 367 6.84 17.25 11.10
N ASN A 368 7.91 16.79 11.77
CA ASN A 368 8.10 17.02 13.21
C ASN A 368 8.46 18.48 13.51
N MET A 369 9.27 19.09 12.65
CA MET A 369 9.71 20.48 12.77
C MET A 369 8.53 21.43 12.67
N VAL A 370 7.66 21.22 11.67
CA VAL A 370 6.46 22.04 11.47
C VAL A 370 5.48 21.85 12.63
N SER A 371 5.27 20.62 13.12
CA SER A 371 4.41 20.39 14.29
C SER A 371 4.85 21.17 15.52
N LYS A 372 6.17 21.21 15.81
CA LYS A 372 6.71 21.97 16.95
C LYS A 372 6.53 23.47 16.76
N GLY A 373 6.79 23.99 15.56
CA GLY A 373 6.57 25.41 15.27
C GLY A 373 5.11 25.84 15.39
N VAL A 374 4.18 25.00 14.93
CA VAL A 374 2.74 25.24 15.09
C VAL A 374 2.33 25.24 16.56
N GLN A 375 2.84 24.32 17.37
CA GLN A 375 2.56 24.31 18.82
C GLN A 375 2.93 25.66 19.46
N ASN A 376 4.13 26.19 19.17
CA ASN A 376 4.54 27.49 19.70
C ASN A 376 3.58 28.64 19.32
N VAL A 377 3.06 28.62 18.09
CA VAL A 377 2.09 29.63 17.65
C VAL A 377 0.76 29.46 18.38
N LEU A 378 0.31 28.23 18.60
CA LEU A 378 -0.93 27.97 19.33
C LEU A 378 -0.80 28.38 20.80
N ASP A 379 0.34 28.11 21.45
CA ASP A 379 0.62 28.55 22.82
C ASP A 379 0.63 30.09 22.92
N TYR A 380 1.19 30.77 21.90
CA TYR A 380 1.13 32.23 21.79
C TYR A 380 -0.32 32.72 21.66
N LEU A 381 -1.09 32.14 20.74
CA LEU A 381 -2.49 32.52 20.49
C LEU A 381 -3.39 32.30 21.72
N GLN A 382 -3.12 31.29 22.55
CA GLN A 382 -3.87 31.07 23.79
C GLN A 382 -3.76 32.23 24.79
N THR A 383 -2.76 33.10 24.66
CA THR A 383 -2.63 34.29 25.52
C THR A 383 -3.71 35.32 25.21
N ASP A 384 -3.99 35.58 23.93
CA ASP A 384 -4.98 36.56 23.48
C ASP A 384 -6.37 35.95 23.24
N PHE A 385 -6.43 34.62 23.08
CA PHE A 385 -7.63 33.82 22.87
C PHE A 385 -7.72 32.72 23.96
N PRO A 386 -7.91 33.07 25.25
CA PRO A 386 -7.93 32.10 26.34
C PRO A 386 -9.15 31.15 26.29
N ASP A 387 -10.17 31.50 25.51
CA ASP A 387 -11.36 30.70 25.23
C ASP A 387 -11.18 29.74 24.03
N MET A 388 -9.96 29.65 23.47
CA MET A 388 -9.62 28.75 22.37
C MET A 388 -9.33 27.33 22.86
N ASP A 389 -10.19 26.39 22.49
CA ASP A 389 -9.98 24.97 22.72
C ASP A 389 -9.14 24.37 21.58
N ILE A 390 -7.95 23.88 21.91
CA ILE A 390 -7.11 23.15 20.95
C ILE A 390 -7.64 21.72 20.83
N ILE A 391 -8.32 21.43 19.72
CA ILE A 391 -8.87 20.10 19.45
C ILE A 391 -7.79 19.16 18.89
N GLY A 392 -6.76 19.69 18.20
CA GLY A 392 -5.72 18.83 17.65
C GLY A 392 -4.44 19.38 17.04
N ILE A 393 -3.30 18.71 17.36
CA ILE A 393 -1.92 19.02 16.91
C ILE A 393 -1.11 17.72 16.68
N SER A 394 -0.51 17.56 15.49
CA SER A 394 0.48 16.52 15.06
C SER A 394 0.13 15.01 14.87
N GLY A 395 0.17 14.52 13.61
CA GLY A 395 0.01 13.11 13.24
C GLY A 395 1.28 12.24 13.32
N LYS A 396 1.57 11.69 14.50
CA LYS A 396 2.43 10.50 14.66
C LYS A 396 1.71 9.43 15.49
N PRO A 397 1.75 8.14 15.12
CA PRO A 397 1.24 7.05 15.96
C PRO A 397 1.99 6.87 17.29
N SER A 398 3.23 7.38 17.40
CA SER A 398 4.11 7.08 18.54
C SER A 398 3.69 7.72 19.87
N ALA A 399 2.81 8.72 19.87
CA ALA A 399 2.34 9.35 21.11
C ALA A 399 1.10 8.67 21.72
N VAL A 400 0.52 7.66 21.06
CA VAL A 400 -0.66 6.94 21.59
C VAL A 400 -0.25 5.88 22.63
N LEU A 401 1.00 5.44 22.67
CA LEU A 401 1.42 4.37 23.58
C LEU A 401 1.50 4.75 25.07
N HIS A 402 1.58 6.04 25.42
CA HIS A 402 1.68 6.42 26.84
C HIS A 402 0.32 6.43 27.58
N ASN A 403 -0.81 6.31 26.88
CA ASN A 403 -2.15 6.39 27.50
C ASN A 403 -3.08 5.20 27.17
N PHE A 404 -2.55 4.08 26.69
CA PHE A 404 -3.37 2.90 26.38
C PHE A 404 -3.96 2.20 27.62
N HIS A 405 -3.58 2.59 28.84
CA HIS A 405 -4.11 1.97 30.07
C HIS A 405 -5.50 2.51 30.48
N PHE A 406 -6.03 3.57 29.85
CA PHE A 406 -7.26 4.23 30.34
C PHE A 406 -8.52 4.04 29.48
N TRP A 407 -8.47 3.25 28.41
CA TRP A 407 -9.54 3.22 27.39
C TRP A 407 -10.31 1.89 27.29
N ILE A 408 -10.52 1.17 28.40
CA ILE A 408 -11.37 -0.05 28.45
C ILE A 408 -12.57 0.08 29.40
N HIS A 409 -12.73 1.16 30.15
CA HIS A 409 -13.95 1.39 30.93
C HIS A 409 -14.48 2.81 30.72
N TYR A 410 -15.81 2.94 30.69
CA TYR A 410 -16.62 4.16 30.51
C TYR A 410 -17.17 4.43 29.11
N ARG A 411 -18.27 3.71 28.83
CA ARG A 411 -19.40 4.23 28.05
C ARG A 411 -20.63 4.21 28.96
N VAL A 412 -21.39 5.32 28.93
CA VAL A 412 -22.74 5.57 29.49
C VAL A 412 -22.81 6.09 30.95
N MET A 413 -23.01 7.41 31.11
CA MET A 413 -24.15 8.00 31.85
C MET A 413 -24.20 9.53 31.65
N TYR A 414 -25.44 10.04 31.60
CA TYR A 414 -25.84 11.42 31.31
C TYR A 414 -25.64 12.39 32.50
N THR A 415 -25.39 13.67 32.15
CA THR A 415 -25.69 14.95 32.85
C THR A 415 -25.54 15.05 34.38
N VAL A 416 -24.74 16.02 34.84
CA VAL A 416 -25.09 17.11 35.79
C VAL A 416 -23.81 17.89 36.22
N ASN A 417 -23.94 19.22 36.24
CA ASN A 417 -23.16 20.27 36.90
C ASN A 417 -21.77 20.71 36.40
N ASP A 418 -21.69 22.04 36.26
CA ASP A 418 -20.50 22.88 36.18
C ASP A 418 -19.42 22.45 37.15
N SER A 419 -18.27 22.04 36.62
CA SER A 419 -16.93 22.18 37.20
C SER A 419 -15.90 21.57 36.25
N VAL A 420 -15.06 22.42 35.66
CA VAL A 420 -13.72 22.13 35.10
C VAL A 420 -13.63 20.85 34.26
N PHE A 421 -14.04 20.93 32.99
CA PHE A 421 -13.63 19.93 32.00
C PHE A 421 -12.12 20.07 31.76
N SER A 422 -11.34 19.16 32.34
CA SER A 422 -9.98 18.91 31.89
C SER A 422 -10.06 18.32 30.49
N ILE A 423 -9.82 19.14 29.46
CA ILE A 423 -10.06 18.77 28.06
C ILE A 423 -9.02 17.77 27.58
N CYS A 424 -9.54 16.63 27.11
CA CYS A 424 -8.81 15.61 26.37
C CYS A 424 -8.59 16.09 24.93
N ILE A 425 -7.34 16.18 24.48
CA ILE A 425 -6.99 16.43 23.06
C ILE A 425 -7.66 15.33 22.21
N LEU A 426 -8.64 15.69 21.39
CA LEU A 426 -9.54 14.74 20.70
C LEU A 426 -8.94 14.16 19.40
N SER A 427 -8.02 14.85 18.73
CA SER A 427 -7.41 14.34 17.50
C SER A 427 -6.06 14.97 17.26
N SER A 428 -5.06 14.22 16.83
CA SER A 428 -3.71 14.75 16.63
C SER A 428 -3.52 15.39 15.24
N SER A 429 -4.53 15.54 14.39
CA SER A 429 -4.42 16.33 13.14
C SER A 429 -5.81 16.74 12.68
N GLY A 430 -6.00 18.02 12.33
CA GLY A 430 -7.28 18.51 11.79
C GLY A 430 -7.62 17.98 10.40
N ASN A 431 -6.79 17.08 9.84
CA ASN A 431 -6.89 16.53 8.49
C ASN A 431 -6.94 17.55 7.35
N PHE A 432 -6.69 18.82 7.62
CA PHE A 432 -6.61 19.90 6.62
C PHE A 432 -5.16 20.19 6.16
N CYS A 433 -4.20 19.32 6.51
CA CYS A 433 -2.82 19.44 6.06
C CYS A 433 -2.75 19.29 4.52
N SER A 434 -3.34 18.27 3.89
CA SER A 434 -3.65 16.91 4.40
C SER A 434 -2.39 16.04 4.34
N ASP A 435 -2.30 14.97 5.13
CA ASP A 435 -1.10 14.11 5.16
C ASP A 435 -1.48 12.65 4.98
N LYS A 436 -0.94 11.99 3.95
CA LYS A 436 -1.19 10.59 3.59
C LYS A 436 -2.66 10.29 3.27
N LYS A 437 -3.42 11.30 2.83
CA LYS A 437 -4.83 11.16 2.44
C LYS A 437 -5.08 11.95 1.15
N PRO A 438 -5.79 11.39 0.16
CA PRO A 438 -6.11 12.12 -1.06
C PRO A 438 -6.96 13.35 -0.70
N ALA A 439 -6.48 14.55 -1.05
CA ALA A 439 -7.11 15.80 -0.66
C ALA A 439 -6.91 16.90 -1.70
N ALA A 440 -8.01 17.55 -2.08
CA ALA A 440 -8.01 18.59 -3.09
C ALA A 440 -7.17 19.81 -2.69
N VAL A 441 -7.08 20.10 -1.39
CA VAL A 441 -6.25 21.18 -0.89
C VAL A 441 -4.77 21.00 -1.26
N ASN A 442 -4.26 19.76 -1.30
CA ASN A 442 -2.87 19.50 -1.69
C ASN A 442 -2.67 19.55 -3.20
N TRP A 443 -3.71 19.18 -3.98
CA TRP A 443 -3.72 19.36 -5.43
C TRP A 443 -3.71 20.84 -5.84
N ILE A 444 -4.55 21.66 -5.19
CA ILE A 444 -4.78 23.06 -5.54
C ILE A 444 -3.70 23.99 -4.95
N GLU A 445 -3.38 23.82 -3.66
CA GLU A 445 -2.50 24.74 -2.93
C GLU A 445 -1.05 24.24 -2.85
N GLY A 446 -0.79 23.00 -3.28
CA GLY A 446 0.48 22.32 -3.11
C GLY A 446 0.77 21.89 -1.66
N ARG A 447 1.75 20.98 -1.50
CA ARG A 447 2.30 20.53 -0.21
C ARG A 447 3.67 19.88 -0.40
N GLY A 448 4.67 20.25 0.39
CA GLY A 448 6.05 19.85 0.09
C GLY A 448 6.57 20.65 -1.10
N LYS A 449 7.03 19.97 -2.16
CA LYS A 449 7.58 20.59 -3.37
C LYS A 449 6.57 20.49 -4.51
N SER A 450 6.22 21.62 -5.09
CA SER A 450 5.47 21.66 -6.35
C SER A 450 6.45 21.75 -7.50
N VAL A 451 6.43 20.78 -8.42
CA VAL A 451 7.43 20.66 -9.49
C VAL A 451 6.72 20.53 -10.83
N VAL A 452 7.24 21.23 -11.84
CA VAL A 452 6.93 20.96 -13.25
C VAL A 452 8.19 20.45 -13.94
N CYS A 453 8.04 19.45 -14.80
CA CYS A 453 9.12 18.88 -15.59
C CYS A 453 8.65 18.62 -17.02
N GLU A 454 9.46 18.98 -18.00
CA GLU A 454 9.11 18.90 -19.42
C GLU A 454 10.27 18.43 -20.30
N ALA A 455 9.93 17.88 -21.47
CA ALA A 455 10.88 17.54 -22.52
C ALA A 455 10.23 17.66 -23.90
N ILE A 456 11.06 17.93 -24.92
CA ILE A 456 10.68 17.77 -26.33
C ILE A 456 11.32 16.48 -26.83
N ILE A 457 10.53 15.56 -27.35
CA ILE A 457 10.97 14.27 -27.88
C ILE A 457 10.89 14.30 -29.39
N LYS A 458 12.03 14.09 -30.06
CA LYS A 458 12.12 14.16 -31.52
C LYS A 458 11.33 13.05 -32.20
N GLU A 459 10.74 13.32 -33.37
CA GLU A 459 9.98 12.33 -34.15
C GLU A 459 10.68 10.98 -34.26
N GLU A 460 11.96 11.03 -34.67
CA GLU A 460 12.75 9.84 -34.92
C GLU A 460 12.98 9.01 -33.64
N VAL A 461 13.01 9.66 -32.47
CA VAL A 461 13.16 9.01 -31.18
C VAL A 461 11.83 8.37 -30.77
N VAL A 462 10.70 9.05 -31.01
CA VAL A 462 9.36 8.46 -30.79
C VAL A 462 9.21 7.18 -31.62
N GLN A 463 9.58 7.21 -32.90
CA GLN A 463 9.48 6.05 -33.77
C GLN A 463 10.51 4.95 -33.43
N LYS A 464 11.79 5.30 -33.28
CA LYS A 464 12.88 4.33 -33.11
C LYS A 464 12.96 3.78 -31.68
N VAL A 465 12.74 4.60 -30.66
CA VAL A 465 12.87 4.18 -29.24
C VAL A 465 11.52 3.83 -28.66
N LEU A 466 10.51 4.67 -28.84
CA LEU A 466 9.19 4.52 -28.23
C LEU A 466 8.22 3.66 -29.06
N LYS A 467 8.57 3.36 -30.32
CA LYS A 467 7.87 2.41 -31.21
C LYS A 467 6.40 2.79 -31.41
N THR A 468 6.13 4.09 -31.51
CA THR A 468 4.79 4.65 -31.74
C THR A 468 4.90 5.93 -32.58
N ASN A 469 3.80 6.68 -32.71
CA ASN A 469 3.74 7.99 -33.37
C ASN A 469 3.15 9.05 -32.42
N ILE A 470 3.33 10.32 -32.77
CA ILE A 470 3.00 11.47 -31.91
C ILE A 470 1.49 11.64 -31.77
N ASP A 471 0.74 11.59 -32.87
CA ASP A 471 -0.71 11.77 -32.87
C ASP A 471 -1.41 10.76 -31.95
N THR A 472 -0.97 9.50 -31.99
CA THR A 472 -1.52 8.43 -31.14
C THR A 472 -1.20 8.68 -29.66
N LEU A 473 -0.01 9.22 -29.34
CA LEU A 473 0.36 9.56 -27.96
C LEU A 473 -0.48 10.71 -27.42
N VAL A 474 -0.66 11.77 -28.21
CA VAL A 474 -1.47 12.94 -27.85
C VAL A 474 -2.93 12.51 -27.65
N GLU A 475 -3.50 11.77 -28.61
CA GLU A 475 -4.86 11.26 -28.52
C GLU A 475 -5.04 10.34 -27.30
N LEU A 476 -4.13 9.39 -27.08
CA LEU A 476 -4.18 8.50 -25.93
C LEU A 476 -4.09 9.27 -24.61
N ASN A 477 -3.23 10.29 -24.51
CA ASN A 477 -3.15 11.12 -23.30
C ASN A 477 -4.47 11.84 -23.01
N MET A 478 -5.08 12.43 -24.04
CA MET A 478 -6.39 13.08 -23.94
C MET A 478 -7.48 12.10 -23.49
N LEU A 479 -7.55 10.92 -24.10
CA LEU A 479 -8.59 9.93 -23.81
C LEU A 479 -8.39 9.23 -22.46
N LYS A 480 -7.16 8.87 -22.12
CA LYS A 480 -6.83 8.10 -20.90
C LYS A 480 -6.60 9.01 -19.70
N ASN A 481 -5.57 9.84 -19.76
CA ASN A 481 -5.08 10.57 -18.59
C ASN A 481 -5.97 11.75 -18.24
N LEU A 482 -6.66 12.35 -19.23
CA LEU A 482 -7.60 13.44 -19.00
C LEU A 482 -9.05 12.95 -18.93
N ALA A 483 -9.63 12.55 -20.06
CA ALA A 483 -11.05 12.18 -20.12
C ALA A 483 -11.35 10.96 -19.23
N GLY A 484 -10.55 9.89 -19.30
CA GLY A 484 -10.71 8.71 -18.47
C GLY A 484 -10.63 9.01 -16.98
N SER A 485 -9.62 9.77 -16.55
CA SER A 485 -9.49 10.21 -15.16
C SER A 485 -10.63 11.12 -14.71
N ALA A 486 -11.11 12.02 -15.59
CA ALA A 486 -12.28 12.85 -15.30
C ALA A 486 -13.55 12.00 -15.12
N MET A 487 -13.78 11.01 -15.99
CA MET A 487 -14.90 10.07 -15.87
C MET A 487 -14.83 9.23 -14.59
N ALA A 488 -13.62 8.90 -14.14
CA ALA A 488 -13.39 8.19 -12.89
C ALA A 488 -13.55 9.07 -11.63
N GLY A 489 -13.70 10.40 -11.78
CA GLY A 489 -13.68 11.33 -10.65
C GLY A 489 -12.33 11.36 -9.92
N ALA A 490 -11.24 11.13 -10.64
CA ALA A 490 -9.90 11.06 -10.06
C ALA A 490 -9.48 12.42 -9.46
N LEU A 491 -8.93 12.39 -8.24
CA LEU A 491 -8.38 13.55 -7.57
C LEU A 491 -6.85 13.57 -7.72
N GLY A 492 -6.33 14.49 -8.52
CA GLY A 492 -4.88 14.61 -8.80
C GLY A 492 -4.28 13.45 -9.60
N GLY A 493 -5.09 12.50 -10.07
CA GLY A 493 -4.68 11.31 -10.82
C GLY A 493 -4.82 11.45 -12.33
N PHE A 494 -4.31 12.53 -12.92
CA PHE A 494 -4.37 12.79 -14.37
C PHE A 494 -3.10 12.30 -15.09
N ASN A 495 -2.69 11.07 -14.78
CA ASN A 495 -1.43 10.47 -15.21
C ASN A 495 -1.60 8.95 -15.43
N ALA A 496 -0.56 8.30 -15.97
CA ALA A 496 -0.60 6.88 -16.24
C ALA A 496 -0.18 6.03 -15.02
N HIS A 497 0.99 6.29 -14.43
CA HIS A 497 1.56 5.51 -13.34
C HIS A 497 2.57 6.27 -12.48
N ALA A 498 2.39 7.58 -12.25
CA ALA A 498 3.31 8.37 -11.42
C ALA A 498 3.59 7.72 -10.05
N SER A 499 2.56 7.10 -9.46
CA SER A 499 2.65 6.34 -8.19
C SER A 499 3.70 5.23 -8.21
N ASN A 500 3.88 4.52 -9.31
CA ASN A 500 4.86 3.43 -9.40
C ASN A 500 6.29 3.97 -9.26
N ILE A 501 6.57 5.07 -9.98
CA ILE A 501 7.90 5.69 -9.97
C ILE A 501 8.18 6.35 -8.62
N VAL A 502 7.22 7.13 -8.11
CA VAL A 502 7.35 7.80 -6.80
C VAL A 502 7.63 6.78 -5.71
N THR A 503 6.82 5.72 -5.62
CA THR A 503 7.01 4.66 -4.61
C THR A 503 8.38 4.01 -4.70
N ALA A 504 8.81 3.65 -5.91
CA ALA A 504 10.07 2.93 -6.09
C ALA A 504 11.30 3.79 -5.77
N VAL A 505 11.28 5.07 -6.13
CA VAL A 505 12.33 6.03 -5.74
C VAL A 505 12.27 6.30 -4.22
N TYR A 506 11.07 6.39 -3.64
CA TYR A 506 10.88 6.66 -2.21
C TYR A 506 11.46 5.56 -1.33
N ILE A 507 11.16 4.30 -1.66
CA ILE A 507 11.72 3.13 -0.95
C ILE A 507 13.25 3.11 -1.08
N ALA A 508 13.77 3.35 -2.29
CA ALA A 508 15.22 3.33 -2.54
C ALA A 508 15.95 4.44 -1.75
N THR A 509 15.33 5.61 -1.61
CA THR A 509 15.96 6.80 -1.03
C THR A 509 15.55 7.10 0.42
N GLY A 510 14.81 6.20 1.07
CA GLY A 510 14.45 6.30 2.49
C GLY A 510 13.41 7.37 2.81
N GLN A 511 12.54 7.68 1.86
CA GLN A 511 11.38 8.54 2.06
C GLN A 511 10.25 7.76 2.74
N ASP A 512 9.15 8.42 3.06
CA ASP A 512 7.95 7.78 3.65
C ASP A 512 7.03 7.27 2.53
N PRO A 513 6.93 5.94 2.29
CA PRO A 513 6.15 5.42 1.17
C PRO A 513 4.65 5.69 1.29
N ALA A 514 4.13 5.97 2.49
CA ALA A 514 2.72 6.31 2.66
C ALA A 514 2.38 7.72 2.12
N GLN A 515 3.39 8.59 1.96
CA GLN A 515 3.22 9.90 1.33
C GLN A 515 3.02 9.81 -0.19
N ASN A 516 3.26 8.64 -0.80
CA ASN A 516 2.93 8.39 -2.21
C ASN A 516 1.48 8.76 -2.56
N VAL A 517 0.53 8.66 -1.61
CA VAL A 517 -0.87 9.04 -1.81
C VAL A 517 -1.04 10.44 -2.40
N GLU A 518 -0.23 11.40 -1.94
CA GLU A 518 -0.30 12.80 -2.38
C GLU A 518 0.90 13.18 -3.25
N SER A 519 2.06 12.60 -2.97
CA SER A 519 3.28 12.81 -3.77
C SER A 519 3.19 12.28 -5.19
N SER A 520 2.24 11.37 -5.47
CA SER A 520 1.94 10.89 -6.83
C SER A 520 0.86 11.70 -7.56
N HIS A 521 0.32 12.75 -6.93
CA HIS A 521 -0.50 13.72 -7.64
C HIS A 521 0.28 14.25 -8.84
N CYS A 522 -0.26 14.02 -10.04
CA CYS A 522 0.41 14.35 -11.28
C CYS A 522 -0.63 14.56 -12.39
N ILE A 523 -0.43 15.62 -13.17
CA ILE A 523 -1.07 15.78 -14.48
C ILE A 523 0.00 15.67 -15.56
N THR A 524 -0.23 14.77 -16.51
CA THR A 524 0.61 14.54 -17.68
C THR A 524 -0.04 15.19 -18.89
N MET A 525 0.68 16.10 -19.55
CA MET A 525 0.25 16.76 -20.78
C MET A 525 1.16 16.34 -21.94
N MET A 526 0.56 16.17 -23.11
CA MET A 526 1.25 15.80 -24.34
C MET A 526 0.70 16.62 -25.49
N GLU A 527 1.57 17.29 -26.23
CA GLU A 527 1.21 18.17 -27.34
C GLU A 527 2.16 17.94 -28.52
N ALA A 528 1.62 18.03 -29.73
CA ALA A 528 2.44 18.00 -30.94
C ALA A 528 3.00 19.41 -31.18
N VAL A 529 4.32 19.52 -31.35
CA VAL A 529 5.04 20.78 -31.55
C VAL A 529 5.90 20.73 -32.80
N ASN A 530 6.47 21.86 -33.21
CA ASN A 530 7.30 21.97 -34.43
C ASN A 530 6.56 21.44 -35.68
N ASP A 531 5.37 21.97 -35.93
CA ASP A 531 4.47 21.55 -37.02
C ASP A 531 4.06 20.06 -36.95
N GLY A 532 3.96 19.53 -35.74
CA GLY A 532 3.58 18.14 -35.48
C GLY A 532 4.72 17.13 -35.58
N LYS A 533 5.95 17.60 -35.79
CA LYS A 533 7.13 16.72 -35.92
C LYS A 533 7.63 16.20 -34.59
N ASP A 534 7.51 16.97 -33.52
CA ASP A 534 8.06 16.59 -32.21
C ASP A 534 6.95 16.54 -31.16
N LEU A 535 7.19 15.77 -30.10
CA LEU A 535 6.28 15.64 -28.98
C LEU A 535 6.79 16.51 -27.84
N HIS A 536 6.01 17.50 -27.42
CA HIS A 536 6.16 18.09 -26.09
C HIS A 536 5.44 17.21 -25.07
N ILE A 537 6.12 16.89 -23.98
CA ILE A 537 5.54 16.18 -22.84
C ILE A 537 5.91 16.94 -21.57
N SER A 538 4.95 17.08 -20.67
CA SER A 538 5.18 17.63 -19.34
C SER A 538 4.43 16.86 -18.26
N VAL A 539 4.99 16.89 -17.05
CA VAL A 539 4.35 16.45 -15.82
C VAL A 539 4.35 17.59 -14.82
N THR A 540 3.21 17.81 -14.16
CA THR A 540 3.10 18.76 -13.05
C THR A 540 2.67 18.02 -11.79
N MET A 541 3.53 18.08 -10.78
CA MET A 541 3.39 17.37 -9.51
C MET A 541 3.34 18.39 -8.36
N PRO A 542 2.15 18.79 -7.90
CA PRO A 542 2.02 19.91 -6.97
C PRO A 542 2.39 19.57 -5.51
N SER A 543 2.50 18.29 -5.17
CA SER A 543 2.57 17.86 -3.77
C SER A 543 3.65 16.82 -3.44
N ILE A 544 4.87 16.94 -3.98
CA ILE A 544 5.97 15.99 -3.71
C ILE A 544 6.55 16.20 -2.31
N GLU A 545 6.42 15.22 -1.42
CA GLU A 545 6.90 15.28 -0.04
C GLU A 545 8.20 14.48 0.13
N VAL A 546 9.34 15.17 -0.05
CA VAL A 546 10.67 14.54 0.06
C VAL A 546 11.58 15.27 1.05
N GLY A 547 12.56 14.53 1.56
CA GLY A 547 13.67 15.05 2.35
C GLY A 547 14.94 14.24 2.13
N THR A 548 16.08 14.86 2.40
CA THR A 548 17.40 14.22 2.32
C THR A 548 18.07 14.11 3.69
N VAL A 549 17.36 14.51 4.74
CA VAL A 549 17.74 14.42 6.16
C VAL A 549 16.57 13.91 7.00
N GLY A 550 16.87 12.98 7.90
CA GLY A 550 15.95 12.45 8.90
C GLY A 550 15.09 11.29 8.40
N GLY A 551 14.45 10.57 9.33
CA GLY A 551 13.70 9.36 9.00
C GLY A 551 14.61 8.28 8.40
N GLY A 552 14.09 7.58 7.38
CA GLY A 552 14.79 6.47 6.72
C GLY A 552 16.01 6.88 5.89
N THR A 553 16.21 8.17 5.62
CA THR A 553 17.34 8.64 4.79
C THR A 553 18.70 8.39 5.45
N GLN A 554 18.72 8.16 6.76
CA GLN A 554 19.94 7.91 7.54
C GLN A 554 20.42 6.45 7.45
N LEU A 555 19.54 5.53 7.06
CA LEU A 555 19.88 4.12 6.91
C LEU A 555 20.90 3.93 5.79
N ALA A 556 21.86 3.03 5.98
CA ALA A 556 23.03 2.90 5.12
C ALA A 556 22.68 2.70 3.63
N SER A 557 21.76 1.78 3.32
CA SER A 557 21.34 1.48 1.94
C SER A 557 20.65 2.67 1.26
N GLN A 558 19.77 3.36 1.99
CA GLN A 558 19.03 4.53 1.52
C GLN A 558 19.96 5.74 1.35
N SER A 559 20.89 5.93 2.27
CA SER A 559 21.96 6.92 2.17
C SER A 559 22.85 6.68 0.95
N ALA A 560 23.17 5.43 0.61
CA ALA A 560 23.93 5.11 -0.60
C ALA A 560 23.18 5.52 -1.88
N CYS A 561 21.86 5.28 -1.93
CA CYS A 561 21.02 5.72 -3.05
C CYS A 561 20.93 7.25 -3.16
N LEU A 562 20.85 7.97 -2.04
CA LEU A 562 20.89 9.44 -2.03
C LEU A 562 22.27 9.99 -2.42
N ASN A 563 23.36 9.32 -2.05
CA ASN A 563 24.72 9.67 -2.45
C ASN A 563 24.90 9.50 -3.97
N LEU A 564 24.37 8.42 -4.55
CA LEU A 564 24.38 8.19 -6.00
C LEU A 564 23.74 9.36 -6.78
N LEU A 565 22.66 9.93 -6.22
CA LEU A 565 21.97 11.09 -6.77
C LEU A 565 22.65 12.44 -6.44
N GLY A 566 23.68 12.44 -5.59
CA GLY A 566 24.38 13.65 -5.16
C GLY A 566 23.59 14.56 -4.20
N VAL A 567 22.54 14.04 -3.54
CA VAL A 567 21.62 14.84 -2.72
C VAL A 567 21.59 14.46 -1.23
N LYS A 568 22.43 13.52 -0.78
CA LYS A 568 22.41 13.07 0.62
C LYS A 568 22.75 14.18 1.60
N GLY A 569 21.95 14.30 2.66
CA GLY A 569 22.22 15.22 3.77
C GLY A 569 21.74 16.65 3.52
N ALA A 570 22.03 17.51 4.50
CA ALA A 570 21.72 18.93 4.42
C ALA A 570 22.71 19.65 3.50
N SER A 571 22.19 20.52 2.65
CA SER A 571 23.01 21.42 1.85
C SER A 571 23.67 22.46 2.75
N LYS A 572 24.99 22.64 2.58
CA LYS A 572 25.76 23.65 3.32
C LYS A 572 25.60 25.05 2.74
N ASP A 573 25.45 25.14 1.42
CA ASP A 573 25.43 26.41 0.70
C ASP A 573 24.03 27.03 0.69
N SER A 574 23.01 26.22 0.48
CA SER A 574 21.62 26.67 0.37
C SER A 574 20.66 25.67 1.01
N PRO A 575 20.18 25.91 2.25
CA PRO A 575 19.25 25.02 2.91
C PRO A 575 18.04 24.66 2.03
N GLY A 576 17.78 23.37 1.92
CA GLY A 576 16.70 22.83 1.09
C GLY A 576 17.08 22.56 -0.37
N SER A 577 18.28 22.91 -0.84
CA SER A 577 18.65 22.68 -2.24
C SER A 577 18.69 21.20 -2.59
N ASN A 578 19.15 20.34 -1.68
CA ASN A 578 19.23 18.90 -1.92
C ASN A 578 17.83 18.28 -2.00
N SER A 579 16.93 18.66 -1.09
CA SER A 579 15.54 18.19 -1.13
C SER A 579 14.77 18.71 -2.36
N ARG A 580 15.03 19.96 -2.80
CA ARG A 580 14.47 20.50 -4.05
C ARG A 580 15.00 19.75 -5.27
N LEU A 581 16.30 19.44 -5.30
CA LEU A 581 16.90 18.64 -6.37
C LEU A 581 16.35 17.21 -6.40
N LEU A 582 16.19 16.57 -5.24
CA LEU A 582 15.54 15.25 -5.16
C LEU A 582 14.11 15.28 -5.71
N ALA A 583 13.32 16.32 -5.40
CA ALA A 583 11.98 16.47 -5.95
C ALA A 583 11.98 16.63 -7.49
N ALA A 584 12.95 17.39 -8.02
CA ALA A 584 13.15 17.52 -9.47
C ALA A 584 13.52 16.18 -10.13
N ILE A 585 14.41 15.39 -9.52
CA ILE A 585 14.78 14.05 -10.00
C ILE A 585 13.58 13.10 -9.97
N VAL A 586 12.75 13.15 -8.91
CA VAL A 586 11.50 12.38 -8.84
C VAL A 586 10.56 12.75 -9.98
N ALA A 587 10.32 14.04 -10.22
CA ALA A 587 9.47 14.51 -11.32
C ALA A 587 10.03 14.13 -12.71
N GLY A 588 11.34 14.26 -12.93
CA GLY A 588 11.99 13.81 -14.17
C GLY A 588 11.92 12.30 -14.38
N SER A 589 12.00 11.52 -13.29
CA SER A 589 11.80 10.07 -13.34
C SER A 589 10.36 9.71 -13.69
N VAL A 590 9.38 10.43 -13.12
CA VAL A 590 7.96 10.28 -13.47
C VAL A 590 7.74 10.62 -14.94
N LEU A 591 8.28 11.74 -15.44
CA LEU A 591 8.22 12.11 -16.86
C LEU A 591 8.73 10.97 -17.77
N ALA A 592 9.88 10.40 -17.44
CA ALA A 592 10.45 9.25 -18.17
C ALA A 592 9.53 8.02 -18.12
N GLY A 593 9.02 7.69 -16.94
CA GLY A 593 8.06 6.61 -16.75
C GLY A 593 6.79 6.79 -17.57
N GLU A 594 6.18 7.98 -17.50
CA GLU A 594 4.95 8.35 -18.21
C GLU A 594 5.13 8.21 -19.73
N LEU A 595 6.20 8.80 -20.27
CA LEU A 595 6.53 8.72 -21.70
C LEU A 595 6.62 7.27 -22.18
N SER A 596 7.32 6.42 -21.43
CA SER A 596 7.55 5.03 -21.81
C SER A 596 6.28 4.18 -21.72
N LEU A 597 5.51 4.31 -20.63
CA LEU A 597 4.27 3.54 -20.45
C LEU A 597 3.20 3.95 -21.47
N MET A 598 2.98 5.25 -21.66
CA MET A 598 2.02 5.75 -22.65
C MET A 598 2.39 5.25 -24.05
N SER A 599 3.68 5.25 -24.39
CA SER A 599 4.16 4.69 -25.66
C SER A 599 3.92 3.18 -25.78
N ALA A 600 4.12 2.42 -24.71
CA ALA A 600 3.87 0.98 -24.71
C ALA A 600 2.37 0.65 -24.86
N ILE A 601 1.49 1.47 -24.29
CA ILE A 601 0.03 1.35 -24.45
C ILE A 601 -0.36 1.71 -25.88
N ALA A 602 0.11 2.85 -26.39
CA ALA A 602 -0.15 3.30 -27.76
C ALA A 602 0.30 2.27 -28.82
N ALA A 603 1.41 1.57 -28.56
CA ALA A 603 1.91 0.53 -29.46
C ALA A 603 1.27 -0.87 -29.25
N GLY A 604 0.34 -1.03 -28.29
CA GLY A 604 -0.26 -2.32 -27.96
C GLY A 604 0.73 -3.35 -27.37
N GLN A 605 1.84 -2.89 -26.79
CA GLN A 605 2.94 -3.74 -26.31
C GLN A 605 2.86 -4.11 -24.83
N LEU A 606 1.95 -3.48 -24.06
CA LEU A 606 1.90 -3.62 -22.60
C LEU A 606 1.81 -5.09 -22.15
N VAL A 607 0.83 -5.84 -22.68
CA VAL A 607 0.60 -7.24 -22.28
C VAL A 607 1.80 -8.12 -22.60
N LYS A 608 2.41 -7.96 -23.78
CA LYS A 608 3.58 -8.75 -24.21
C LYS A 608 4.79 -8.51 -23.30
N SER A 609 5.03 -7.25 -22.93
CA SER A 609 6.12 -6.88 -22.03
C SER A 609 5.92 -7.42 -20.61
N HIS A 610 4.72 -7.28 -20.05
CA HIS A 610 4.39 -7.84 -18.73
C HIS A 610 4.54 -9.37 -18.70
N MET A 611 4.10 -10.07 -19.75
CA MET A 611 4.25 -11.53 -19.83
C MET A 611 5.72 -11.98 -19.90
N LYS A 612 6.59 -11.19 -20.52
CA LYS A 612 8.02 -11.52 -20.67
C LYS A 612 8.85 -11.29 -19.40
N TYR A 613 8.57 -10.22 -18.65
CA TYR A 613 9.43 -9.81 -17.53
C TYR A 613 8.76 -9.88 -16.16
N ASN A 614 7.43 -9.99 -16.08
CA ASN A 614 6.69 -10.04 -14.82
C ASN A 614 6.09 -11.43 -14.54
N ARG A 615 6.38 -12.43 -15.39
CA ARG A 615 6.15 -13.86 -15.10
C ARG A 615 7.48 -14.61 -15.14
N SER A 616 7.69 -15.45 -14.14
CA SER A 616 8.82 -16.38 -14.06
C SER A 616 8.85 -17.26 -15.32
N SER A 617 9.88 -17.11 -16.16
CA SER A 617 10.17 -18.05 -17.25
C SER A 617 10.67 -19.41 -16.75
N LYS A 618 10.96 -19.53 -15.44
CA LYS A 618 11.39 -20.78 -14.80
C LYS A 618 10.25 -21.78 -14.62
N ASP A 619 9.00 -21.34 -14.57
CA ASP A 619 7.85 -22.24 -14.42
C ASP A 619 7.46 -22.92 -15.74
N VAL A 620 7.79 -22.33 -16.88
CA VAL A 620 7.47 -22.91 -18.20
C VAL A 620 8.45 -24.03 -18.57
N SER A 621 9.72 -23.92 -18.18
CA SER A 621 10.74 -24.95 -18.48
C SER A 621 10.64 -26.21 -17.61
N LYS A 622 9.92 -26.18 -16.49
CA LYS A 622 9.74 -27.34 -15.60
C LYS A 622 8.50 -28.18 -15.93
N ILE A 623 7.59 -27.67 -16.74
CA ILE A 623 6.41 -28.42 -17.22
C ILE A 623 6.74 -29.16 -18.52
N ALA A 624 7.83 -28.79 -19.20
CA ALA A 624 8.25 -29.34 -20.49
C ALA A 624 9.49 -30.26 -20.42
N SER A 625 9.85 -30.76 -19.23
CA SER A 625 11.01 -31.65 -19.01
C SER A 625 10.65 -32.94 -18.30
#